data_AF-Q4DNU3-F1
#
_entry.id   AF-Q4DNU3-F1
#
_cell.length_a   1.000
_cell.length_b   1.000
_cell.length_c   1.000
_cell.angle_alpha   90.00
_cell.angle_beta   90.00
_cell.angle_gamma   90.00
#
_symmetry.space_group_name_H-M   'P 1'
#
loop_
_entity.id
_entity.type
_entity.pdbx_description
1 polymer ?
#
loop_
_entity_poly.entity_id
_entity_poly.type
_entity_poly.pdbx_seq_one_letter_code
_entity_poly.pdbx_strand_id
1 'polypeptide(L)'
;MRRFAFAGASACLCCSPALRAPSASSSSSLPLSSSLRSEFGTHSGHLVMSRRFKASYIRVANRKRVEMFLAKRFHLPTRLKTAAPEIAAEWDHEKNPMHLYPEIVGIGHVTPVWWRCVACQHSFLMSVEKRVVRGGGCPACAAAKAAGGGREEESTLEGERNPDLRPKRPVMFNLRTKY
;
A
#
# COMPACT_ATOMS: atom_id res chain seq x y z
N MET A 1 -36.02 24.24 18.36
CA MET A 1 -36.15 25.38 17.40
C MET A 1 -34.77 25.72 16.86
N ARG A 2 -34.68 26.17 15.60
CA ARG A 2 -33.49 26.38 14.74
C ARG A 2 -33.03 25.15 13.94
N ARG A 3 -33.61 25.06 12.74
CA ARG A 3 -33.15 24.30 11.58
C ARG A 3 -32.09 25.13 10.85
N PHE A 4 -31.02 24.49 10.37
CA PHE A 4 -30.26 24.96 9.22
C PHE A 4 -30.02 23.76 8.30
N ALA A 5 -30.53 23.88 7.09
CA ALA A 5 -30.29 22.97 5.98
C ALA A 5 -29.35 23.66 5.00
N PHE A 6 -28.35 22.95 4.48
CA PHE A 6 -27.66 23.32 3.25
C PHE A 6 -27.51 22.07 2.38
N ALA A 7 -27.98 22.22 1.15
CA ALA A 7 -28.01 21.24 0.07
C ALA A 7 -26.66 21.21 -0.68
N GLY A 8 -26.40 20.10 -1.37
CA GLY A 8 -25.27 20.00 -2.30
C GLY A 8 -25.06 18.59 -2.83
N ALA A 9 -26.02 18.07 -3.60
CA ALA A 9 -25.86 16.85 -4.38
C ALA A 9 -25.30 17.19 -5.77
N SER A 10 -24.17 16.60 -6.15
CA SER A 10 -23.61 16.66 -7.50
C SER A 10 -23.73 15.27 -8.13
N ALA A 11 -24.55 15.16 -9.17
CA ALA A 11 -24.69 13.98 -10.01
C ALA A 11 -24.09 14.27 -11.39
N CYS A 12 -23.08 13.50 -11.79
CA CYS A 12 -22.56 13.50 -13.15
C CYS A 12 -23.23 12.39 -13.96
N LEU A 13 -23.96 12.82 -14.99
CA LEU A 13 -24.53 12.03 -16.08
C LEU A 13 -23.46 11.68 -17.12
N CYS A 14 -23.24 10.41 -17.45
CA CYS A 14 -22.90 10.03 -18.83
C CYS A 14 -23.08 8.51 -19.10
N CYS A 15 -23.89 8.22 -20.13
CA CYS A 15 -23.83 7.09 -21.06
C CYS A 15 -24.38 5.70 -20.66
N SER A 16 -25.62 5.45 -21.07
CA SER A 16 -26.07 4.18 -21.68
C SER A 16 -26.15 4.38 -23.22
N PRO A 17 -26.05 3.33 -24.06
CA PRO A 17 -27.30 2.78 -24.59
C PRO A 17 -27.30 1.26 -24.87
N ALA A 18 -28.50 0.70 -24.88
CA ALA A 18 -28.85 -0.66 -25.24
C ALA A 18 -28.87 -0.87 -26.77
N LEU A 19 -28.46 -2.06 -27.24
CA LEU A 19 -28.71 -2.53 -28.61
C LEU A 19 -29.75 -3.67 -28.61
N ARG A 20 -30.68 -3.52 -29.55
CA ARG A 20 -31.90 -4.30 -29.79
C ARG A 20 -31.62 -5.23 -30.99
N ALA A 21 -32.01 -6.50 -30.91
CA ALA A 21 -31.93 -7.46 -32.02
C ALA A 21 -33.18 -7.38 -32.93
N PRO A 22 -33.09 -7.72 -34.22
CA PRO A 22 -34.26 -8.01 -35.06
C PRO A 22 -34.37 -9.49 -35.47
N SER A 23 -35.61 -9.95 -35.61
CA SER A 23 -36.07 -11.25 -36.09
C SER A 23 -36.85 -11.11 -37.41
N ALA A 24 -36.58 -11.95 -38.42
CA ALA A 24 -37.43 -12.22 -39.59
C ALA A 24 -36.94 -13.56 -40.23
N SER A 25 -37.66 -14.70 -40.17
CA SER A 25 -38.76 -15.18 -41.07
C SER A 25 -38.35 -15.17 -42.57
N SER A 26 -37.89 -16.28 -43.16
CA SER A 26 -38.61 -17.47 -43.70
C SER A 26 -39.07 -17.32 -45.17
N SER A 27 -38.51 -18.14 -46.08
CA SER A 27 -39.12 -18.68 -47.34
C SER A 27 -37.98 -19.20 -48.25
N SER A 28 -37.75 -20.52 -48.38
CA SER A 28 -38.38 -21.50 -49.28
C SER A 28 -37.52 -21.88 -50.50
N SER A 29 -37.36 -23.21 -50.70
CA SER A 29 -37.24 -23.98 -51.96
C SER A 29 -36.01 -23.78 -52.87
N LEU A 30 -35.38 -24.78 -53.50
CA LEU A 30 -35.42 -26.25 -53.56
C LEU A 30 -34.09 -26.72 -54.25
N PRO A 31 -33.73 -28.02 -54.20
CA PRO A 31 -32.39 -28.54 -54.51
C PRO A 31 -32.23 -29.00 -55.97
N LEU A 32 -30.99 -29.26 -56.40
CA LEU A 32 -30.54 -30.31 -57.36
C LEU A 32 -29.28 -29.83 -58.12
N SER A 33 -28.13 -30.46 -57.87
CA SER A 33 -27.30 -31.13 -58.90
C SER A 33 -25.88 -31.38 -58.37
N SER A 34 -25.61 -32.66 -58.07
CA SER A 34 -24.45 -33.44 -58.50
C SER A 34 -23.07 -32.77 -58.65
N SER A 35 -22.18 -33.20 -57.75
CA SER A 35 -20.82 -33.71 -57.99
C SER A 35 -19.78 -32.86 -58.70
N LEU A 36 -18.58 -32.89 -58.10
CA LEU A 36 -17.28 -32.38 -58.53
C LEU A 36 -16.99 -30.93 -58.11
N ARG A 37 -16.28 -30.77 -56.98
CA ARG A 37 -15.08 -29.90 -56.88
C ARG A 37 -14.49 -29.87 -55.46
N SER A 38 -13.19 -30.16 -55.43
CA SER A 38 -12.15 -29.48 -54.67
C SER A 38 -12.36 -29.28 -53.17
N GLU A 39 -11.65 -30.07 -52.37
CA GLU A 39 -11.40 -29.83 -50.94
C GLU A 39 -10.55 -28.56 -50.75
N PHE A 40 -11.17 -27.39 -50.87
CA PHE A 40 -10.69 -26.18 -50.22
C PHE A 40 -11.57 -25.97 -48.99
N GLY A 41 -11.10 -26.47 -47.85
CA GLY A 41 -11.76 -26.30 -46.57
C GLY A 41 -11.96 -24.83 -46.28
N THR A 42 -13.19 -24.35 -46.45
CA THR A 42 -13.64 -23.09 -45.86
C THR A 42 -13.65 -23.30 -44.36
N HIS A 43 -12.56 -22.92 -43.68
CA HIS A 43 -12.59 -22.69 -42.24
C HIS A 43 -13.58 -21.54 -42.00
N SER A 44 -14.86 -21.87 -41.83
CA SER A 44 -15.86 -21.00 -41.25
C SER A 44 -15.40 -20.71 -39.82
N GLY A 45 -14.58 -19.68 -39.67
CA GLY A 45 -14.03 -19.25 -38.40
C GLY A 45 -15.16 -18.85 -37.47
N HIS A 46 -15.63 -19.79 -36.66
CA HIS A 46 -16.48 -19.48 -35.53
C HIS A 46 -15.64 -18.62 -34.58
N LEU A 47 -15.88 -17.31 -34.57
CA LEU A 47 -15.29 -16.39 -33.61
C LEU A 47 -15.72 -16.83 -32.20
N VAL A 48 -14.88 -17.62 -31.53
CA VAL A 48 -15.06 -17.94 -30.11
C VAL A 48 -14.79 -16.65 -29.34
N MET A 49 -15.85 -15.94 -28.98
CA MET A 49 -15.75 -14.81 -28.07
C MET A 49 -15.21 -15.32 -26.73
N SER A 50 -14.07 -14.78 -26.27
CA SER A 50 -13.52 -15.17 -24.97
C SER A 50 -14.52 -14.83 -23.86
N ARG A 51 -14.88 -15.82 -23.04
CA ARG A 51 -15.71 -15.65 -21.85
C ARG A 51 -14.96 -14.74 -20.88
N ARG A 52 -15.41 -13.50 -20.69
CA ARG A 52 -14.88 -12.61 -19.65
C ARG A 52 -15.44 -13.05 -18.29
N PHE A 53 -14.59 -13.55 -17.42
CA PHE A 53 -14.96 -13.83 -16.03
C PHE A 53 -15.14 -12.53 -15.26
N LYS A 54 -16.12 -12.49 -14.35
CA LYS A 54 -16.25 -11.37 -13.40
C LYS A 54 -15.04 -11.37 -12.47
N ALA A 55 -14.56 -10.18 -12.11
CA ALA A 55 -13.48 -10.07 -11.13
C ALA A 55 -13.91 -10.64 -9.77
N SER A 56 -12.98 -11.31 -9.09
CA SER A 56 -13.21 -11.82 -7.73
C SER A 56 -12.87 -10.75 -6.70
N TYR A 57 -13.42 -10.86 -5.49
CA TYR A 57 -13.25 -9.87 -4.43
C TYR A 57 -12.91 -10.55 -3.10
N ILE A 58 -12.10 -9.90 -2.27
CA ILE A 58 -11.81 -10.28 -0.90
C ILE A 58 -12.22 -9.15 0.05
N ARG A 59 -12.51 -9.47 1.31
CA ARG A 59 -12.67 -8.48 2.39
C ARG A 59 -11.38 -8.37 3.21
N VAL A 60 -10.68 -7.25 3.11
CA VAL A 60 -9.54 -6.94 3.97
C VAL A 60 -10.06 -6.59 5.37
N ALA A 61 -9.48 -7.23 6.40
CA ALA A 61 -9.92 -7.13 7.80
C ALA A 61 -11.43 -7.40 8.00
N ASN A 62 -12.00 -8.30 7.20
CA ASN A 62 -13.44 -8.63 7.16
C ASN A 62 -14.40 -7.46 6.90
N ARG A 63 -13.91 -6.25 6.62
CA ARG A 63 -14.74 -5.04 6.43
C ARG A 63 -14.59 -4.43 5.03
N LYS A 64 -13.36 -4.23 4.54
CA LYS A 64 -13.12 -3.51 3.27
C LYS A 64 -13.13 -4.45 2.07
N ARG A 65 -14.19 -4.41 1.26
CA ARG A 65 -14.29 -5.18 0.00
C ARG A 65 -13.36 -4.59 -1.07
N VAL A 66 -12.48 -5.42 -1.62
CA VAL A 66 -11.49 -5.04 -2.63
C VAL A 66 -11.43 -6.12 -3.70
N GLU A 67 -11.21 -5.72 -4.94
CA GLU A 67 -10.93 -6.66 -6.03
C GLU A 67 -9.66 -7.48 -5.71
N MET A 68 -9.70 -8.77 -6.00
CA MET A 68 -8.71 -9.78 -5.59
C MET A 68 -7.29 -9.44 -6.02
N PHE A 69 -7.12 -8.99 -7.26
CA PHE A 69 -5.82 -8.65 -7.81
C PHE A 69 -5.21 -7.42 -7.12
N LEU A 70 -6.01 -6.36 -6.89
CA LEU A 70 -5.58 -5.20 -6.11
C LEU A 70 -5.34 -5.55 -4.63
N ALA A 71 -6.14 -6.46 -4.08
CA ALA A 71 -5.99 -6.91 -2.70
C ALA A 71 -4.61 -7.53 -2.47
N LYS A 72 -4.22 -8.47 -3.32
CA LYS A 72 -2.94 -9.18 -3.23
C LYS A 72 -1.73 -8.30 -3.53
N ARG A 73 -1.83 -7.42 -4.54
CA ARG A 73 -0.69 -6.59 -4.98
C ARG A 73 -0.43 -5.38 -4.09
N PHE A 74 -1.47 -4.73 -3.61
CA PHE A 74 -1.35 -3.47 -2.88
C PHE A 74 -1.92 -3.58 -1.48
N HIS A 75 -3.22 -3.87 -1.35
CA HIS A 75 -3.89 -3.66 -0.07
C HIS A 75 -3.50 -4.59 1.06
N LEU A 76 -3.01 -5.81 0.83
CA LEU A 76 -2.56 -6.71 1.90
C LEU A 76 -1.17 -6.33 2.43
N PRO A 77 -0.12 -6.22 1.60
CA PRO A 77 1.23 -5.90 2.10
C PRO A 77 1.34 -4.47 2.65
N THR A 78 0.57 -3.51 2.15
CA THR A 78 0.71 -2.10 2.55
C THR A 78 -0.15 -1.71 3.76
N ARG A 79 -0.70 -2.66 4.54
CA ARG A 79 -1.43 -2.32 5.78
C ARG A 79 -0.49 -1.97 6.88
N LEU A 80 -0.87 -1.00 7.71
CA LEU A 80 -0.05 -0.53 8.82
C LEU A 80 0.34 -1.69 9.76
N LYS A 81 -0.62 -2.53 10.14
CA LYS A 81 -0.37 -3.70 10.99
C LYS A 81 0.60 -4.73 10.37
N THR A 82 0.58 -4.88 9.05
CA THR A 82 1.41 -5.87 8.34
C THR A 82 2.79 -5.31 8.00
N ALA A 83 2.86 -4.06 7.55
CA ALA A 83 4.09 -3.43 7.09
C ALA A 83 4.95 -2.87 8.23
N ALA A 84 4.33 -2.37 9.31
CA ALA A 84 5.03 -1.72 10.41
C ALA A 84 4.33 -2.01 11.75
N PRO A 85 4.51 -3.22 12.32
CA PRO A 85 3.84 -3.64 13.56
C PRO A 85 4.25 -2.79 14.77
N GLU A 86 5.51 -2.35 14.84
CA GLU A 86 6.02 -1.49 15.92
C GLU A 86 5.28 -0.15 15.97
N ILE A 87 5.14 0.50 14.82
CA ILE A 87 4.41 1.77 14.69
C ILE A 87 2.91 1.55 14.95
N ALA A 88 2.35 0.42 14.51
CA ALA A 88 0.95 0.08 14.74
C ALA A 88 0.61 -0.08 16.24
N ALA A 89 1.58 -0.46 17.08
CA ALA A 89 1.40 -0.55 18.54
C ALA A 89 1.24 0.82 19.21
N GLU A 90 1.71 1.90 18.56
CA GLU A 90 1.58 3.27 19.04
C GLU A 90 0.25 3.94 18.67
N TRP A 91 -0.71 3.17 18.15
CA TRP A 91 -2.00 3.70 17.74
C TRP A 91 -2.86 4.09 18.95
N ASP A 92 -3.40 5.32 18.93
CA ASP A 92 -4.29 5.77 20.00
C ASP A 92 -5.74 5.31 19.73
N HIS A 93 -6.21 4.30 20.47
CA HIS A 93 -7.57 3.76 20.32
C HIS A 93 -8.67 4.63 20.93
N GLU A 94 -8.33 5.54 21.84
CA GLU A 94 -9.30 6.39 22.54
C GLU A 94 -9.64 7.63 21.72
N LYS A 95 -8.62 8.24 21.10
CA LYS A 95 -8.79 9.48 20.32
C LYS A 95 -9.16 9.25 18.87
N ASN A 96 -8.76 8.13 18.29
CA ASN A 96 -9.13 7.82 16.91
C ASN A 96 -10.55 7.26 16.83
N PRO A 97 -11.27 7.54 15.73
CA PRO A 97 -12.61 7.02 15.57
C PRO A 97 -12.59 5.49 15.41
N MET A 98 -13.58 4.80 15.98
CA MET A 98 -13.66 3.33 16.04
C MET A 98 -13.63 2.62 14.67
N HIS A 99 -14.00 3.32 13.59
CA HIS A 99 -13.95 2.78 12.23
C HIS A 99 -12.54 2.77 11.63
N LEU A 100 -11.59 3.48 12.24
CA LEU A 100 -10.22 3.65 11.77
C LEU A 100 -9.27 2.88 12.70
N TYR A 101 -8.66 1.82 12.17
CA TYR A 101 -7.75 0.97 12.92
C TYR A 101 -6.62 0.43 12.02
N PRO A 102 -5.47 0.03 12.60
CA PRO A 102 -4.25 -0.29 11.86
C PRO A 102 -4.37 -1.41 10.80
N GLU A 103 -5.42 -2.24 10.83
CA GLU A 103 -5.63 -3.30 9.84
C GLU A 103 -6.30 -2.80 8.55
N ILE A 104 -7.14 -1.77 8.65
CA ILE A 104 -7.77 -1.14 7.47
C ILE A 104 -6.89 -0.04 6.92
N VAL A 105 -6.13 0.65 7.76
CA VAL A 105 -5.33 1.80 7.34
C VAL A 105 -4.07 1.33 6.59
N GLY A 106 -3.76 1.99 5.48
CA GLY A 106 -2.55 1.73 4.70
C GLY A 106 -1.42 2.68 5.08
N ILE A 107 -0.18 2.32 4.76
CA ILE A 107 1.01 3.15 5.01
C ILE A 107 0.94 4.54 4.34
N GLY A 108 0.27 4.67 3.20
CA GLY A 108 0.09 5.93 2.46
C GLY A 108 -1.09 6.78 2.92
N HIS A 109 -1.62 6.57 4.13
CA HIS A 109 -2.76 7.33 4.63
C HIS A 109 -2.32 8.74 5.04
N VAL A 110 -2.77 9.72 4.25
CA VAL A 110 -2.37 11.13 4.34
C VAL A 110 -3.08 11.93 5.42
N THR A 111 -4.28 11.51 5.84
CA THR A 111 -5.02 12.27 6.85
C THR A 111 -4.38 12.05 8.23
N PRO A 112 -4.29 13.11 9.05
CA PRO A 112 -3.67 13.03 10.37
C PRO A 112 -4.50 12.14 11.28
N VAL A 113 -3.81 11.25 11.99
CA VAL A 113 -4.40 10.34 12.98
C VAL A 113 -3.68 10.54 14.31
N TRP A 114 -4.36 10.17 15.39
CA TRP A 114 -3.79 10.25 16.73
C TRP A 114 -2.84 9.09 16.99
N TRP A 115 -1.70 9.43 17.57
CA TRP A 115 -0.69 8.48 17.98
C TRP A 115 -0.37 8.70 19.44
N ARG A 116 -0.10 7.62 20.18
CA ARG A 116 0.35 7.66 21.57
C ARG A 116 1.76 7.10 21.64
N CYS A 117 2.72 7.95 21.97
CA CYS A 117 4.11 7.54 22.11
C CYS A 117 4.28 6.57 23.29
N VAL A 118 4.98 5.45 23.11
CA VAL A 118 5.26 4.50 24.20
C VAL A 118 6.19 5.10 25.26
N ALA A 119 7.20 5.87 24.83
CA ALA A 119 8.25 6.38 25.71
C ALA A 119 7.77 7.53 26.63
N CYS A 120 7.05 8.51 26.08
CA CYS A 120 6.61 9.70 26.83
C CYS A 120 5.10 9.73 27.11
N GLN A 121 4.34 8.76 26.60
CA GLN A 121 2.86 8.71 26.69
C GLN A 121 2.11 9.92 26.12
N HIS A 122 2.82 10.84 25.47
CA HIS A 122 2.24 12.01 24.81
C HIS A 122 1.45 11.58 23.57
N SER A 123 0.24 12.12 23.45
CA SER A 123 -0.60 11.90 22.26
C SER A 123 -0.47 13.05 21.28
N PHE A 124 -0.17 12.74 20.02
CA PHE A 124 0.11 13.72 18.98
C PHE A 124 -0.57 13.36 17.66
N LEU A 125 -0.79 14.37 16.82
CA LEU A 125 -1.39 14.23 15.50
C LEU A 125 -0.31 14.11 14.42
N MET A 126 -0.35 13.04 13.63
CA MET A 126 0.54 12.87 12.48
C MET A 126 -0.11 11.97 11.43
N SER A 127 0.16 12.20 10.14
CA SER A 127 -0.27 11.28 9.10
C SER A 127 0.53 9.98 9.12
N VAL A 128 -0.08 8.88 8.68
CA VAL A 128 0.58 7.57 8.64
C VAL A 128 1.73 7.58 7.64
N GLU A 129 1.53 8.24 6.50
CA GLU A 129 2.58 8.39 5.48
C GLU A 129 3.82 9.10 6.06
N LYS A 130 3.63 10.20 6.79
CA LYS A 130 4.74 10.93 7.40
C LYS A 130 5.44 10.08 8.47
N ARG A 131 4.68 9.29 9.22
CA ARG A 131 5.22 8.45 10.28
C ARG A 131 6.01 7.25 9.76
N VAL A 132 5.48 6.52 8.79
CA VAL A 132 6.07 5.28 8.26
C VAL A 132 7.04 5.56 7.11
N VAL A 133 6.64 6.36 6.12
CA VAL A 133 7.42 6.56 4.88
C VAL A 133 8.49 7.63 5.08
N ARG A 134 8.18 8.73 5.77
CA ARG A 134 9.12 9.83 6.00
C ARG A 134 9.91 9.71 7.32
N GLY A 135 9.62 8.70 8.14
CA GLY A 135 10.32 8.47 9.41
C GLY A 135 10.01 9.49 10.52
N GLY A 136 8.79 10.03 10.56
CA GLY A 136 8.38 10.99 11.59
C GLY A 136 8.21 10.37 12.99
N GLY A 137 8.80 10.98 14.01
CA GLY A 137 8.70 10.57 15.42
C GLY A 137 7.79 11.44 16.29
N CYS A 138 7.76 11.16 17.59
CA CYS A 138 7.02 11.97 18.57
C CYS A 138 7.66 13.38 18.70
N PRO A 139 6.90 14.47 18.54
CA PRO A 139 7.44 15.83 18.62
C PRO A 139 7.99 16.16 20.01
N ALA A 140 7.39 15.65 21.08
CA ALA A 140 7.87 15.84 22.44
C ALA A 140 9.23 15.16 22.67
N CYS A 141 9.41 13.94 22.15
CA CYS A 141 10.69 13.25 22.21
C CYS A 141 11.77 13.95 21.38
N ALA A 142 11.42 14.44 20.19
CA ALA A 142 12.35 15.20 19.35
C ALA A 142 12.80 16.51 20.02
N ALA A 143 11.86 17.23 20.65
CA ALA A 143 12.16 18.45 21.40
C ALA A 143 13.02 18.17 22.64
N ALA A 144 12.74 17.10 23.38
CA ALA A 144 13.54 16.70 24.54
C ALA A 144 14.98 16.34 24.15
N LYS A 145 15.18 15.64 23.02
CA LYS A 145 16.52 15.35 22.47
C LYS A 145 17.25 16.63 22.05
N ALA A 146 16.55 17.57 21.43
CA ALA A 146 17.14 18.84 21.00
C ALA A 146 17.53 19.74 22.19
N ALA A 147 16.68 19.82 23.22
CA ALA A 147 16.99 20.58 24.45
C ALA A 147 18.07 19.90 25.31
N GLY A 148 18.13 18.57 25.28
CA GLY A 148 19.02 17.75 26.08
C GLY A 148 20.46 17.65 25.57
N GLY A 149 20.82 18.31 24.46
CA GLY A 149 22.21 18.54 24.03
C GLY A 149 23.19 17.41 24.35
N GLY A 150 22.92 16.21 23.82
CA GLY A 150 23.90 15.12 23.67
C GLY A 150 24.73 14.73 24.89
N ARG A 151 24.12 14.00 25.85
CA ARG A 151 24.84 12.88 26.50
C ARG A 151 24.36 11.57 25.90
N GLU A 152 24.52 11.41 24.60
CA GLU A 152 24.65 10.07 24.06
C GLU A 152 26.10 9.69 24.35
N GLU A 153 26.32 8.95 25.45
CA GLU A 153 27.46 8.04 25.51
C GLU A 153 27.27 7.08 24.34
N GLU A 154 27.76 7.50 23.18
CA GLU A 154 28.10 6.63 22.08
C GLU A 154 28.86 5.48 22.71
N SER A 155 28.36 4.27 22.48
CA SER A 155 28.91 3.04 23.01
C SER A 155 30.35 2.91 22.51
N THR A 156 31.29 3.55 23.22
CA THR A 156 32.68 3.17 23.17
C THR A 156 32.68 1.71 23.54
N LEU A 157 32.91 0.85 22.53
CA LEU A 157 33.23 -0.55 22.76
C LEU A 157 34.29 -0.55 23.85
N GLU A 158 34.17 -1.39 24.88
CA GLU A 158 34.99 -1.30 26.09
C GLU A 158 36.50 -1.17 25.81
N GLY A 159 36.96 -1.67 24.66
CA GLY A 159 38.32 -1.54 24.14
C GLY A 159 38.80 -0.11 23.79
N GLU A 160 37.95 0.87 23.50
CA GLU A 160 38.39 2.24 23.14
C GLU A 160 38.44 3.19 24.35
N ARG A 161 37.88 2.75 25.49
CA ARG A 161 37.91 3.47 26.78
C ARG A 161 39.24 3.32 27.53
N ASN A 162 40.01 2.27 27.24
CA ASN A 162 41.30 2.01 27.87
C ASN A 162 42.48 2.41 26.95
N PRO A 163 43.21 3.50 27.26
CA PRO A 163 44.39 3.92 26.48
C PRO A 163 45.48 2.84 26.38
N ASP A 164 45.55 1.92 27.34
CA ASP A 164 46.56 0.85 27.41
C ASP A 164 46.28 -0.28 26.41
N LEU A 165 45.05 -0.42 25.93
CA LEU A 165 44.65 -1.41 24.92
C LEU A 165 44.85 -0.90 23.49
N ARG A 166 45.27 0.36 23.30
CA ARG A 166 45.58 0.88 21.96
C ARG A 166 46.83 0.18 21.43
N PRO A 167 46.81 -0.42 20.24
CA PRO A 167 48.00 -1.02 19.66
C PRO A 167 49.08 0.05 19.51
N LYS A 168 50.22 -0.14 20.18
CA LYS A 168 51.38 0.75 20.03
C LYS A 168 51.74 0.79 18.55
N ARG A 169 51.77 2.00 17.98
CA ARG A 169 52.12 2.24 16.57
C ARG A 169 53.38 1.40 16.27
N PRO A 170 53.35 0.49 15.28
CA PRO A 170 54.55 -0.24 14.92
C PRO A 170 55.57 0.80 14.48
N VAL A 171 56.78 0.71 15.05
CA VAL A 171 57.93 1.44 14.55
C VAL A 171 58.10 0.99 13.11
N MET A 172 57.73 1.85 12.15
CA MET A 172 58.04 1.63 10.75
C MET A 172 59.55 1.46 10.68
N PHE A 173 59.99 0.25 10.33
CA PHE A 173 61.39 -0.05 10.12
C PHE A 173 61.82 0.82 8.94
N ASN A 174 62.54 1.91 9.21
CA ASN A 174 63.10 2.75 8.17
C ASN A 174 64.17 1.92 7.45
N LEU A 175 63.84 1.38 6.27
CA LEU A 175 64.78 0.73 5.34
C LEU A 175 65.73 1.76 4.67
N ARG A 176 66.26 2.70 5.44
CA ARG A 176 67.12 3.78 4.94
C ARG A 176 68.43 3.79 5.71
N THR A 177 69.36 2.91 5.31
CA THR A 177 70.85 3.00 5.36
C THR A 177 71.49 1.63 5.64
N LYS A 178 71.95 0.93 4.60
CA LYS A 178 73.14 0.04 4.58
C LYS A 178 73.21 -0.64 3.21
N TYR A 179 73.84 0.03 2.25
CA TYR A 179 74.76 -0.49 1.21
C TYR A 179 75.35 0.73 0.52
#